data_AF-A0A2A4ECM0-F1
#
_entry.id   AF-A0A2A4ECM0-F1
#
_cell.length_a   1.000
_cell.length_b   1.000
_cell.length_c   1.000
_cell.angle_alpha   90.00
_cell.angle_beta   90.00
_cell.angle_gamma   90.00
#
_symmetry.space_group_name_H-M   'P 1'
#
loop_
_entity.id
_entity.type
_entity.pdbx_description
1 polymer ?
#
loop_
_entity_poly.entity_id
_entity_poly.type
_entity_poly.pdbx_seq_one_letter_code
_entity_poly.pdbx_strand_id
1 'polypeptide(L)'
;MSSTAVGIRVEEIAEKGESVVALSVSQAARLQELKFCRVSPTGDAELWRITDVTRVGVVTLDELRLIIRPKTPLRSLIFMASYSGVQADVSHATFAFDADHDLPSTLASALMRAVRAATGRGLLKGYVSVEEAGTVIRGRWDVARQLRARPGIPVPAELTYDDYTEDIAENRIVKSALRALARLEQLPRRVVDELGPLLGMFSEISDLRVGGRLTLPAETRLNAHYQPALRLAQWILEATSWAHAEGASSGSTFLLNVAKVYEDFVGSVLCATLRPGGFEVDLQVSDWRLDTAGKIRMRPDIVISRRGRVVAVADTKYKVWGEGDGSPPNADIYQGLAYAVTAHVPEVHLLYVSRDVEPRRYEIAATQTAVVAHAVDMGGRPGELISRVADLARALVGSAAVSLNR
;
A
#
# COMPACT_ATOMS: atom_id res chain seq x y z
N MET A 1 -17.41 -26.47 -38.77
CA MET A 1 -18.47 -26.49 -37.73
C MET A 1 -17.88 -25.85 -36.48
N SER A 2 -18.63 -24.90 -35.92
CA SER A 2 -18.27 -23.89 -34.92
C SER A 2 -17.11 -24.18 -33.97
N SER A 3 -16.08 -23.35 -34.05
CA SER A 3 -15.27 -22.96 -32.90
C SER A 3 -16.15 -22.05 -32.02
N THR A 4 -16.89 -22.62 -31.08
CA THR A 4 -17.53 -21.88 -29.99
C THR A 4 -16.43 -21.15 -29.22
N ALA A 5 -16.36 -19.83 -29.35
CA ALA A 5 -15.55 -19.01 -28.46
C ALA A 5 -16.08 -19.24 -27.05
N VAL A 6 -15.36 -20.03 -26.24
CA VAL A 6 -15.67 -20.21 -24.83
C VAL A 6 -15.47 -18.85 -24.18
N GLY A 7 -16.57 -18.19 -23.82
CA GLY A 7 -16.52 -16.90 -23.15
C GLY A 7 -15.90 -17.05 -21.77
N ILE A 8 -15.07 -16.09 -21.36
CA ILE A 8 -14.55 -16.02 -20.00
C ILE A 8 -15.75 -15.83 -19.05
N ARG A 9 -15.94 -16.76 -18.12
CA ARG A 9 -16.94 -16.65 -17.06
C ARG A 9 -16.44 -15.64 -16.03
N VAL A 10 -17.28 -14.69 -15.63
CA VAL A 10 -16.94 -13.68 -14.63
C VAL A 10 -17.80 -13.89 -13.40
N GLU A 11 -17.17 -14.00 -12.23
CA GLU A 11 -17.83 -14.15 -10.93
C GLU A 11 -17.33 -13.06 -9.98
N GLU A 12 -18.22 -12.56 -9.13
CA GLU A 12 -17.87 -11.57 -8.12
C GLU A 12 -17.76 -12.21 -6.73
N ILE A 13 -16.71 -11.83 -6.01
CA ILE A 13 -16.49 -12.24 -4.61
C ILE A 13 -16.56 -10.99 -3.75
N ALA A 14 -17.40 -11.05 -2.72
CA ALA A 14 -17.46 -10.00 -1.72
C ALA A 14 -16.23 -10.08 -0.80
N GLU A 15 -15.62 -8.94 -0.51
CA GLU A 15 -14.54 -8.84 0.49
C GLU A 15 -15.05 -9.10 1.93
N LYS A 16 -16.36 -9.03 2.16
CA LYS A 16 -17.00 -9.25 3.46
C LYS A 16 -17.97 -10.42 3.36
N GLY A 17 -17.98 -11.24 4.41
CA GLY A 17 -18.92 -12.34 4.57
C GLY A 17 -18.47 -13.57 3.80
N GLU A 18 -19.44 -14.29 3.26
CA GLU A 18 -19.20 -15.47 2.44
C GLU A 18 -19.66 -15.23 1.00
N SER A 19 -18.88 -15.75 0.06
CA SER A 19 -19.30 -15.88 -1.33
C SER A 19 -19.30 -17.36 -1.69
N VAL A 20 -20.34 -17.81 -2.40
CA VAL A 20 -20.44 -19.18 -2.90
C VAL A 20 -20.26 -19.12 -4.40
N VAL A 21 -19.22 -19.77 -4.91
CA VAL A 21 -18.81 -19.69 -6.32
C VAL A 21 -18.63 -21.10 -6.88
N ALA A 22 -19.07 -21.30 -8.12
CA ALA A 22 -18.88 -22.56 -8.82
C ALA A 22 -17.43 -22.71 -9.30
N LEU A 23 -16.67 -23.62 -8.71
CA LEU A 23 -15.25 -23.85 -9.04
C LEU A 23 -14.99 -25.34 -9.28
N SER A 24 -14.11 -25.65 -10.24
CA SER A 24 -13.52 -26.98 -10.28
C SER A 24 -12.59 -27.21 -9.08
N VAL A 25 -12.31 -28.47 -8.77
CA VAL A 25 -11.35 -28.82 -7.69
C VAL A 25 -9.97 -28.19 -7.94
N SER A 26 -9.52 -28.14 -9.21
CA SER A 26 -8.24 -27.51 -9.56
C SER A 26 -8.28 -25.99 -9.40
N GLN A 27 -9.39 -25.33 -9.76
CA GLN A 27 -9.57 -23.90 -9.55
C GLN A 27 -9.60 -23.55 -8.06
N ALA A 28 -10.31 -24.34 -7.24
CA ALA A 28 -10.36 -24.16 -5.79
C ALA A 28 -8.99 -24.32 -5.14
N ALA A 29 -8.20 -25.33 -5.55
CA ALA A 29 -6.85 -25.54 -5.06
C ALA A 29 -5.92 -24.36 -5.41
N ARG A 30 -5.90 -23.92 -6.67
CA ARG A 30 -5.11 -22.76 -7.11
C ARG A 30 -5.52 -21.48 -6.41
N LEU A 31 -6.82 -21.27 -6.18
CA LEU A 31 -7.33 -20.11 -5.46
C LEU A 31 -6.84 -20.10 -4.00
N GLN A 32 -6.84 -21.27 -3.34
CA GLN A 32 -6.35 -21.44 -1.98
C GLN A 32 -4.83 -21.21 -1.87
N GLU A 33 -4.06 -21.57 -2.90
CA GLU A 33 -2.60 -21.34 -2.99
C GLU A 33 -2.23 -19.86 -3.04
N LEU A 34 -3.11 -18.98 -3.56
CA LEU A 34 -2.90 -17.53 -3.58
C LEU A 34 -2.97 -16.87 -2.18
N LYS A 35 -3.40 -17.61 -1.15
CA LYS A 35 -3.39 -17.24 0.28
C LYS A 35 -4.04 -15.89 0.63
N PHE A 36 -4.92 -15.36 -0.21
CA PHE A 36 -5.65 -14.13 0.10
C PHE A 36 -7.05 -14.39 0.63
N CYS A 37 -7.55 -15.61 0.55
CA CYS A 37 -8.84 -16.04 1.06
C CYS A 37 -8.79 -17.49 1.57
N ARG A 38 -9.83 -17.89 2.29
CA ARG A 38 -10.11 -19.29 2.65
C ARG A 38 -11.10 -19.87 1.66
N VAL A 39 -10.79 -21.05 1.14
CA VAL A 39 -11.64 -21.81 0.22
C VAL A 39 -12.05 -23.11 0.90
N SER A 40 -13.35 -23.36 1.00
CA SER A 40 -13.90 -24.56 1.66
C SER A 40 -15.04 -25.16 0.84
N PRO A 41 -15.21 -26.49 0.81
CA PRO A 41 -16.30 -27.12 0.08
C PRO A 41 -17.66 -26.78 0.71
N THR A 42 -18.72 -26.81 -0.10
CA THR A 42 -20.10 -26.76 0.41
C THR A 42 -20.73 -28.16 0.40
N GLY A 43 -22.04 -28.25 0.65
CA GLY A 43 -22.80 -29.49 0.47
C GLY A 43 -23.01 -29.87 -1.00
N ASP A 44 -22.77 -28.94 -1.93
CA ASP A 44 -22.78 -29.17 -3.37
C ASP A 44 -21.34 -29.31 -3.86
N ALA A 45 -21.06 -30.38 -4.62
CA ALA A 45 -19.72 -30.74 -5.08
C ALA A 45 -19.11 -29.74 -6.06
N GLU A 46 -19.93 -28.90 -6.71
CA GLU A 46 -19.47 -27.88 -7.66
C GLU A 46 -19.37 -26.49 -7.05
N LEU A 47 -19.92 -26.28 -5.84
CA LEU A 47 -19.94 -24.99 -5.16
C LEU A 47 -18.94 -24.94 -4.01
N TRP A 48 -18.13 -23.89 -4.03
CA TRP A 48 -17.12 -23.62 -3.03
C TRP A 48 -17.44 -22.33 -2.27
N ARG A 49 -17.26 -22.37 -0.96
CA ARG A 49 -17.41 -21.23 -0.06
C ARG A 49 -16.07 -20.52 0.09
N ILE A 50 -16.08 -19.22 -0.18
CA ILE A 50 -14.94 -18.32 -0.07
C ILE A 50 -15.18 -17.37 1.10
N THR A 51 -14.24 -17.32 2.04
CA THR A 51 -14.28 -16.48 3.25
C THR A 51 -12.90 -15.88 3.54
N ASP A 52 -12.77 -15.08 4.61
CA ASP A 52 -11.49 -14.51 5.06
C ASP A 52 -10.70 -13.77 3.96
N VAL A 53 -11.40 -13.02 3.10
CA VAL A 53 -10.77 -12.28 2.00
C VAL A 53 -9.96 -11.11 2.55
N THR A 54 -8.66 -11.06 2.22
CA THR A 54 -7.68 -10.09 2.73
C THR A 54 -7.15 -9.12 1.66
N ARG A 55 -7.38 -9.42 0.38
CA ARG A 55 -6.93 -8.62 -0.77
C ARG A 55 -8.05 -8.47 -1.78
N VAL A 56 -8.02 -7.38 -2.55
CA VAL A 56 -9.03 -7.08 -3.56
C VAL A 56 -8.37 -6.97 -4.94
N GLY A 57 -9.15 -7.11 -6.02
CA GLY A 57 -8.64 -7.03 -7.38
C GLY A 57 -9.22 -8.12 -8.27
N VAL A 58 -8.39 -8.72 -9.10
CA VAL A 58 -8.83 -9.67 -10.13
C VAL A 58 -7.92 -10.90 -10.15
N VAL A 59 -8.53 -12.07 -10.23
CA VAL A 59 -7.84 -13.36 -10.38
C VAL A 59 -8.41 -14.06 -11.60
N THR A 60 -7.55 -14.47 -12.53
CA THR A 60 -7.91 -15.32 -13.67
C THR A 60 -7.42 -16.74 -13.43
N LEU A 61 -8.35 -17.70 -13.45
CA LEU A 61 -8.14 -19.14 -13.31
C LEU A 61 -8.73 -19.84 -14.53
N ASP A 62 -7.90 -20.12 -15.53
CA ASP A 62 -8.32 -20.70 -16.81
C ASP A 62 -9.38 -19.78 -17.47
N GLU A 63 -10.58 -20.28 -17.77
CA GLU A 63 -11.68 -19.50 -18.35
C GLU A 63 -12.55 -18.77 -17.31
N LEU A 64 -12.11 -18.71 -16.05
CA LEU A 64 -12.80 -18.01 -14.96
C LEU A 64 -12.06 -16.75 -14.53
N ARG A 65 -12.77 -15.63 -14.46
CA ARG A 65 -12.30 -14.37 -13.87
C ARG A 65 -13.08 -14.06 -12.59
N LEU A 66 -12.38 -14.01 -11.48
CA LEU A 66 -12.91 -13.60 -10.19
C LEU A 66 -12.62 -12.11 -9.97
N ILE A 67 -13.66 -11.33 -9.67
CA ILE A 67 -13.55 -9.91 -9.33
C ILE A 67 -13.84 -9.75 -7.82
N ILE A 68 -12.84 -9.29 -7.08
CA ILE A 68 -12.95 -9.01 -5.65
C ILE A 68 -13.10 -7.50 -5.48
N ARG A 69 -14.29 -7.05 -5.07
CA ARG A 69 -14.60 -5.63 -4.93
C ARG A 69 -14.23 -5.09 -3.55
N PRO A 70 -13.61 -3.90 -3.45
CA PRO A 70 -13.31 -3.27 -2.17
C PRO A 70 -14.58 -2.79 -1.44
N LYS A 71 -14.53 -2.78 -0.10
CA LYS A 71 -15.55 -2.13 0.76
C LYS A 71 -15.65 -0.61 0.57
N THR A 72 -14.59 0.02 0.05
CA THR A 72 -14.54 1.46 -0.21
C THR A 72 -14.76 1.77 -1.68
N PRO A 73 -15.34 2.94 -2.02
CA PRO A 73 -15.42 3.37 -3.41
C PRO A 73 -14.03 3.39 -4.06
N LEU A 74 -13.93 2.88 -5.28
CA LEU A 74 -12.65 2.77 -5.99
C LEU A 74 -11.93 4.12 -6.15
N ARG A 75 -12.68 5.20 -6.31
CA ARG A 75 -12.13 6.57 -6.31
C ARG A 75 -11.37 6.92 -5.04
N SER A 76 -11.91 6.53 -3.90
CA SER A 76 -11.33 6.78 -2.58
C SER A 76 -10.09 5.94 -2.41
N LEU A 77 -10.13 4.67 -2.83
CA LEU A 77 -8.99 3.77 -2.81
C LEU A 77 -7.81 4.34 -3.61
N ILE A 78 -8.04 4.86 -4.81
CA ILE A 78 -6.98 5.40 -5.65
C ILE A 78 -6.45 6.73 -5.13
N PHE A 79 -7.33 7.55 -4.57
CA PHE A 79 -6.91 8.75 -3.85
C PHE A 79 -6.00 8.40 -2.67
N MET A 80 -6.40 7.46 -1.82
CA MET A 80 -5.59 6.97 -0.70
C MET A 80 -4.24 6.41 -1.19
N ALA A 81 -4.26 5.58 -2.24
CA ALA A 81 -3.07 4.97 -2.83
C ALA A 81 -2.08 5.98 -3.43
N SER A 82 -2.53 7.17 -3.83
CA SER A 82 -1.69 8.21 -4.44
C SER A 82 -1.28 9.33 -3.48
N TYR A 83 -1.82 9.35 -2.26
CA TYR A 83 -1.61 10.45 -1.31
C TYR A 83 -0.20 10.44 -0.67
N SER A 84 0.45 11.60 -0.60
CA SER A 84 1.83 11.76 -0.08
C SER A 84 2.04 12.74 1.07
N GLY A 85 1.00 13.32 1.67
CA GLY A 85 1.14 14.13 2.89
C GLY A 85 1.72 15.55 2.72
N VAL A 86 2.36 15.88 1.60
CA VAL A 86 2.80 17.25 1.30
C VAL A 86 1.81 17.92 0.34
N GLN A 87 1.41 19.16 0.67
CA GLN A 87 0.60 20.01 -0.19
C GLN A 87 1.40 20.41 -1.44
N ALA A 88 1.49 19.51 -2.41
CA ALA A 88 1.58 19.87 -3.81
C ALA A 88 0.15 20.00 -4.32
N ASP A 89 -0.17 21.09 -4.99
CA ASP A 89 -1.50 21.44 -5.47
C ASP A 89 -2.19 20.25 -6.20
N VAL A 90 -3.08 19.56 -5.48
CA VAL A 90 -3.84 18.40 -6.00
C VAL A 90 -5.15 18.85 -6.67
N SER A 91 -5.35 20.17 -6.85
CA SER A 91 -6.56 20.75 -7.44
C SER A 91 -6.86 20.25 -8.86
N HIS A 92 -5.88 19.68 -9.56
CA HIS A 92 -6.02 19.22 -10.94
C HIS A 92 -6.04 17.69 -11.15
N ALA A 93 -5.97 16.88 -10.10
CA ALA A 93 -6.14 15.43 -10.26
C ALA A 93 -7.64 15.09 -10.33
N THR A 94 -8.24 15.31 -11.50
CA THR A 94 -9.61 14.90 -11.80
C THR A 94 -9.68 13.37 -11.84
N PHE A 95 -9.93 12.75 -10.69
CA PHE A 95 -10.24 11.33 -10.57
C PHE A 95 -11.71 11.10 -10.88
N ALA A 96 -12.14 11.39 -12.11
CA ALA A 96 -13.40 10.88 -12.61
C ALA A 96 -13.23 9.37 -12.86
N PHE A 97 -14.08 8.56 -12.23
CA PHE A 97 -14.11 7.11 -12.39
C PHE A 97 -15.52 6.68 -12.76
N ASP A 98 -15.66 5.85 -13.79
CA ASP A 98 -16.93 5.37 -14.33
C ASP A 98 -17.00 3.82 -14.29
N ALA A 99 -18.15 3.21 -14.55
CA ALA A 99 -18.45 1.81 -14.23
C ALA A 99 -17.68 0.73 -15.04
N ASP A 100 -17.10 1.04 -16.21
CA ASP A 100 -16.31 0.09 -17.04
C ASP A 100 -14.87 -0.15 -16.51
N HIS A 101 -14.62 0.16 -15.24
CA HIS A 101 -13.31 0.31 -14.63
C HIS A 101 -13.14 -0.64 -13.43
N ASP A 102 -12.61 -1.84 -13.68
CA ASP A 102 -12.12 -2.71 -12.60
C ASP A 102 -10.85 -2.12 -11.95
N LEU A 103 -10.50 -2.58 -10.75
CA LEU A 103 -9.38 -2.01 -9.99
C LEU A 103 -8.07 -1.91 -10.81
N PRO A 104 -7.61 -2.95 -11.53
CA PRO A 104 -6.42 -2.87 -12.37
C PRO A 104 -6.48 -1.77 -13.44
N SER A 105 -7.56 -1.69 -14.23
CA SER A 105 -7.71 -0.70 -15.31
C SER A 105 -7.76 0.73 -14.76
N THR A 106 -8.34 0.85 -13.57
CA THR A 106 -8.52 2.11 -12.88
C THR A 106 -7.19 2.64 -12.33
N LEU A 107 -6.42 1.78 -11.68
CA LEU A 107 -5.06 2.09 -11.23
C LEU A 107 -4.12 2.36 -12.40
N ALA A 108 -4.25 1.63 -13.51
CA ALA A 108 -3.49 1.88 -14.73
C ALA A 108 -3.75 3.29 -15.25
N SER A 109 -5.03 3.66 -15.43
CA SER A 109 -5.42 5.00 -15.89
C SER A 109 -4.92 6.10 -14.94
N ALA A 110 -5.01 5.88 -13.63
CA ALA A 110 -4.52 6.80 -12.63
C ALA A 110 -2.99 6.97 -12.68
N LEU A 111 -2.24 5.86 -12.81
CA LEU A 111 -0.78 5.88 -12.93
C LEU A 111 -0.37 6.61 -14.22
N MET A 112 -0.98 6.29 -15.36
CA MET A 112 -0.67 6.94 -16.64
C MET A 112 -0.85 8.45 -16.57
N ARG A 113 -1.94 8.93 -15.94
CA ARG A 113 -2.17 10.35 -15.72
C ARG A 113 -1.12 10.97 -14.79
N ALA A 114 -0.79 10.29 -13.69
CA ALA A 114 0.24 10.75 -12.75
C ALA A 114 1.64 10.81 -13.40
N VAL A 115 1.99 9.83 -14.22
CA VAL A 115 3.25 9.80 -14.99
C VAL A 115 3.30 10.95 -15.98
N ARG A 116 2.25 11.17 -16.78
CA ARG A 116 2.21 12.31 -17.72
C ARG A 116 2.36 13.66 -17.01
N ALA A 117 1.76 13.81 -15.83
CA ALA A 117 1.93 15.01 -15.02
C ALA A 117 3.37 15.16 -14.50
N ALA A 118 3.97 14.05 -14.02
CA ALA A 118 5.33 14.03 -13.50
C ALA A 118 6.39 14.26 -14.61
N THR A 119 6.19 13.73 -15.81
CA THR A 119 7.16 13.79 -16.93
C THR A 119 6.88 14.91 -17.92
N GLY A 120 5.95 15.82 -17.63
CA GLY A 120 5.55 16.89 -18.55
C GLY A 120 6.70 17.84 -18.94
N ARG A 121 7.80 17.86 -18.19
CA ARG A 121 9.03 18.63 -18.46
C ARG A 121 10.25 17.76 -18.78
N GLY A 122 10.04 16.48 -19.08
CA GLY A 122 11.08 15.46 -19.21
C GLY A 122 11.21 14.57 -17.98
N LEU A 123 12.05 13.53 -18.10
CA LEU A 123 12.33 12.63 -17.00
C LEU A 123 13.14 13.33 -15.90
N LEU A 124 12.89 12.94 -14.65
CA LEU A 124 13.66 13.44 -13.52
C LEU A 124 15.10 12.95 -13.65
N LYS A 125 16.06 13.88 -13.53
CA LYS A 125 17.48 13.57 -13.44
C LYS A 125 17.96 13.69 -12.01
N GLY A 126 18.83 12.78 -11.60
CA GLY A 126 19.44 12.78 -10.28
C GLY A 126 20.86 12.24 -10.31
N TYR A 127 21.57 12.45 -9.21
CA TYR A 127 22.90 11.90 -9.03
C TYR A 127 22.81 10.46 -8.53
N VAL A 128 23.46 9.54 -9.23
CA VAL A 128 23.60 8.13 -8.85
C VAL A 128 25.08 7.83 -8.65
N SER A 129 25.43 7.26 -7.51
CA SER A 129 26.81 6.81 -7.26
C SER A 129 27.08 5.56 -8.08
N VAL A 130 28.05 5.66 -8.99
CA VAL A 130 28.47 4.59 -9.90
C VAL A 130 29.82 4.06 -9.44
N GLU A 131 29.89 2.74 -9.32
CA GLU A 131 31.10 1.99 -9.05
C GLU A 131 31.57 1.30 -10.35
N GLU A 132 32.70 1.72 -10.91
CA GLU A 132 33.21 1.23 -12.20
C GLU A 132 34.71 0.90 -12.11
N ALA A 133 35.17 -0.08 -12.89
CA ALA A 133 36.60 -0.33 -13.11
C ALA A 133 37.02 0.25 -14.48
N GLY A 134 37.79 1.34 -14.47
CA GLY A 134 38.14 2.10 -15.69
C GLY A 134 39.63 2.22 -15.94
N THR A 135 40.03 2.39 -17.20
CA THR A 135 41.43 2.72 -17.57
C THR A 135 41.74 4.20 -17.48
N VAL A 136 40.70 5.05 -17.39
CA VAL A 136 40.80 6.50 -17.23
C VAL A 136 40.21 6.87 -15.88
N ILE A 137 40.94 7.65 -15.07
CA ILE A 137 40.46 8.09 -13.77
C ILE A 137 39.38 9.15 -13.96
N ARG A 138 38.14 8.80 -13.61
CA ARG A 138 36.98 9.70 -13.51
C ARG A 138 36.39 9.58 -12.10
N GLY A 139 36.29 10.71 -11.40
CA GLY A 139 35.83 10.75 -10.00
C GLY A 139 36.90 10.28 -9.01
N ARG A 140 36.49 9.54 -7.97
CA ARG A 140 37.36 9.14 -6.86
C ARG A 140 37.85 7.71 -7.04
N TRP A 141 39.15 7.48 -6.87
CA TRP A 141 39.71 6.14 -6.77
C TRP A 141 39.34 5.49 -5.43
N ASP A 142 38.61 4.38 -5.48
CA ASP A 142 38.40 3.49 -4.34
C ASP A 142 39.59 2.53 -4.18
N VAL A 143 40.62 3.03 -3.51
CA VAL A 143 41.84 2.26 -3.19
C VAL A 143 41.50 1.01 -2.38
N ALA A 144 40.49 1.05 -1.53
CA ALA A 144 40.12 -0.09 -0.71
C ALA A 144 39.50 -1.20 -1.57
N ARG A 145 38.62 -0.85 -2.53
CA ARG A 145 38.09 -1.80 -3.53
C ARG A 145 39.20 -2.29 -4.46
N GLN A 146 40.12 -1.42 -4.89
CA GLN A 146 41.29 -1.80 -5.70
C GLN A 146 42.11 -2.90 -5.02
N LEU A 147 42.50 -2.67 -3.76
CA LEU A 147 43.34 -3.62 -3.04
C LEU A 147 42.62 -4.94 -2.75
N ARG A 148 41.29 -4.93 -2.58
CA ARG A 148 40.49 -6.15 -2.39
C ARG A 148 40.27 -6.93 -3.68
N ALA A 149 39.88 -6.25 -4.75
CA ALA A 149 39.52 -6.89 -6.01
C ALA A 149 40.74 -7.20 -6.89
N ARG A 150 41.79 -6.37 -6.81
CA ARG A 150 42.95 -6.37 -7.71
C ARG A 150 44.26 -6.02 -6.99
N PRO A 151 44.73 -6.85 -6.04
CA PRO A 151 46.00 -6.60 -5.35
C PRO A 151 47.17 -6.50 -6.35
N GLY A 152 47.97 -5.44 -6.28
CA GLY A 152 49.17 -5.26 -7.11
C GLY A 152 48.92 -4.92 -8.59
N ILE A 153 47.67 -4.88 -9.05
CA ILE A 153 47.30 -4.49 -10.42
C ILE A 153 46.72 -3.07 -10.38
N PRO A 154 47.39 -2.05 -10.96
CA PRO A 154 46.93 -0.66 -10.87
C PRO A 154 45.82 -0.29 -11.85
N VAL A 155 45.64 -1.06 -12.94
CA VAL A 155 44.66 -0.77 -14.02
C VAL A 155 43.93 -2.06 -14.42
N PRO A 156 42.59 -2.05 -14.61
CA PRO A 156 41.68 -0.92 -14.42
C PRO A 156 41.61 -0.45 -12.96
N ALA A 157 41.50 0.87 -12.79
CA ALA A 157 41.33 1.51 -11.51
C ALA A 157 39.86 1.37 -11.07
N GLU A 158 39.64 0.96 -9.83
CA GLU A 158 38.33 0.88 -9.19
C GLU A 158 37.90 2.29 -8.77
N LEU A 159 36.94 2.86 -9.50
CA LEU A 159 36.48 4.23 -9.35
C LEU A 159 35.07 4.27 -8.76
N THR A 160 34.78 5.37 -8.08
CA THR A 160 33.45 5.77 -7.63
C THR A 160 33.21 7.22 -8.02
N TYR A 161 32.13 7.49 -8.73
CA TYR A 161 31.75 8.84 -9.15
C TYR A 161 30.23 8.99 -9.15
N ASP A 162 29.75 10.24 -9.04
CA ASP A 162 28.32 10.52 -9.12
C ASP A 162 27.96 10.91 -10.55
N ASP A 163 27.08 10.13 -11.19
CA ASP A 163 26.60 10.40 -12.55
C ASP A 163 25.25 11.12 -12.52
N TYR A 164 25.09 12.15 -13.34
CA TYR A 164 23.84 12.90 -13.43
C TYR A 164 22.99 12.34 -14.58
N THR A 165 22.10 11.42 -14.24
CA THR A 165 21.38 10.57 -15.20
C THR A 165 19.88 10.56 -14.96
N GLU A 166 19.12 10.15 -15.97
CA GLU A 166 17.68 9.82 -15.84
C GLU A 166 17.50 8.42 -15.25
N ASP A 167 18.53 7.58 -15.23
CA ASP A 167 18.47 6.20 -14.73
C ASP A 167 18.52 6.12 -13.19
N ILE A 168 17.59 6.84 -12.55
CA ILE A 168 17.41 6.94 -11.09
C ILE A 168 16.30 6.00 -10.60
N ALA A 169 16.28 5.77 -9.28
CA ALA A 169 15.30 4.87 -8.65
C ALA A 169 13.84 5.26 -8.97
N GLU A 170 13.52 6.54 -8.98
CA GLU A 170 12.17 7.04 -9.29
C GLU A 170 11.69 6.57 -10.67
N ASN A 171 12.51 6.77 -11.71
CA ASN A 171 12.16 6.39 -13.07
C ASN A 171 12.14 4.87 -13.27
N ARG A 172 13.06 4.14 -12.61
CA ARG A 172 13.07 2.67 -12.63
C ARG A 172 11.79 2.08 -12.03
N ILE A 173 11.32 2.64 -10.91
CA ILE A 173 10.08 2.19 -10.25
C ILE A 173 8.86 2.43 -11.15
N VAL A 174 8.75 3.63 -11.73
CA VAL A 174 7.67 3.96 -12.67
C VAL A 174 7.69 3.03 -13.88
N LYS A 175 8.86 2.84 -14.52
CA LYS A 175 9.03 1.90 -15.64
C LYS A 175 8.58 0.49 -15.26
N SER A 176 9.01 -0.02 -14.12
CA SER A 176 8.63 -1.36 -13.66
C SER A 176 7.12 -1.50 -13.48
N ALA A 177 6.44 -0.51 -12.90
CA ALA A 177 4.98 -0.56 -12.75
C ALA A 177 4.25 -0.52 -14.10
N LEU A 178 4.68 0.33 -15.04
CA LEU A 178 4.12 0.36 -16.39
C LEU A 178 4.31 -0.98 -17.12
N ARG A 179 5.49 -1.61 -16.98
CA ARG A 179 5.76 -2.94 -17.55
C ARG A 179 4.92 -4.03 -16.89
N ALA A 180 4.71 -3.96 -15.57
CA ALA A 180 3.87 -4.90 -14.85
C ALA A 180 2.42 -4.83 -15.34
N LEU A 181 1.87 -3.62 -15.51
CA LEU A 181 0.54 -3.41 -16.11
C LEU A 181 0.46 -3.96 -17.52
N ALA A 182 1.44 -3.68 -18.39
CA ALA A 182 1.43 -4.15 -19.77
C ALA A 182 1.44 -5.69 -19.91
N ARG A 183 1.78 -6.42 -18.84
CA ARG A 183 1.76 -7.89 -18.77
C ARG A 183 0.46 -8.46 -18.19
N LEU A 184 -0.45 -7.62 -17.69
CA LEU A 184 -1.72 -8.07 -17.13
C LEU A 184 -2.70 -8.41 -18.25
N GLU A 185 -3.15 -9.66 -18.26
CA GLU A 185 -4.09 -10.18 -19.27
C GLU A 185 -5.49 -9.57 -19.15
N GLN A 186 -5.83 -9.06 -17.96
CA GLN A 186 -7.16 -8.54 -17.64
C GLN A 186 -7.36 -7.09 -18.11
N LEU A 187 -6.27 -6.40 -18.49
CA LEU A 187 -6.36 -5.01 -18.93
C LEU A 187 -6.99 -4.92 -20.32
N PRO A 188 -7.96 -4.00 -20.52
CA PRO A 188 -8.51 -3.74 -21.83
C PRO A 188 -7.40 -3.31 -22.81
N ARG A 189 -7.48 -3.78 -24.06
CA ARG A 189 -6.50 -3.43 -25.11
C ARG A 189 -6.26 -1.92 -25.23
N ARG A 190 -7.33 -1.11 -25.15
CA ARG A 190 -7.24 0.36 -25.14
C ARG A 190 -6.26 0.91 -24.09
N VAL A 191 -6.26 0.33 -22.89
CA VAL A 191 -5.37 0.73 -21.79
C VAL A 191 -3.94 0.30 -22.08
N VAL A 192 -3.76 -0.90 -22.63
CA VAL A 192 -2.44 -1.43 -23.02
C VAL A 192 -1.81 -0.58 -24.13
N ASP A 193 -2.60 -0.17 -25.12
CA ASP A 193 -2.13 0.68 -26.23
C ASP A 193 -1.65 2.06 -25.72
N GLU A 194 -2.28 2.59 -24.68
CA GLU A 194 -1.86 3.84 -24.03
C GLU A 194 -0.56 3.71 -23.20
N LEU A 195 -0.23 2.51 -22.71
CA LEU A 195 1.01 2.23 -21.96
C LEU A 195 2.25 2.24 -22.87
N GLY A 196 2.11 1.83 -24.13
CA GLY A 196 3.22 1.70 -25.08
C GLY A 196 4.05 2.99 -25.24
N PRO A 197 3.44 4.14 -25.57
CA PRO A 197 4.15 5.42 -25.69
C PRO A 197 4.85 5.84 -24.40
N LEU A 198 4.23 5.57 -23.24
CA LEU A 198 4.85 5.85 -21.94
C LEU A 198 6.08 4.96 -21.75
N LEU A 199 5.99 3.65 -22.00
CA LEU A 199 7.14 2.74 -21.91
C LEU A 199 8.28 3.14 -22.86
N GLY A 200 7.97 3.66 -24.05
CA GLY A 200 8.95 4.20 -24.98
C GLY A 200 9.77 5.37 -24.40
N MET A 201 9.14 6.22 -23.59
CA MET A 201 9.81 7.33 -22.88
C MET A 201 10.85 6.82 -21.86
N PHE A 202 10.61 5.64 -21.25
CA PHE A 202 11.52 5.01 -20.29
C PHE A 202 12.42 3.94 -20.94
N SER A 203 12.62 3.97 -22.26
CA SER A 203 13.38 2.93 -22.99
C SER A 203 14.81 2.78 -22.47
N GLU A 204 15.53 3.89 -22.28
CA GLU A 204 16.91 3.95 -21.79
C GLU A 204 17.06 3.76 -20.27
N ILE A 205 15.96 3.64 -19.52
CA ILE A 205 15.99 3.46 -18.06
C ILE A 205 16.20 1.99 -17.74
N SER A 206 17.10 1.66 -16.82
CA SER A 206 17.36 0.27 -16.45
C SER A 206 16.15 -0.36 -15.75
N ASP A 207 16.05 -1.69 -15.75
CA ASP A 207 15.04 -2.38 -14.96
C ASP A 207 15.38 -2.30 -13.47
N LEU A 208 14.34 -2.21 -12.63
CA LEU A 208 14.50 -2.32 -11.18
C LEU A 208 15.09 -3.69 -10.84
N ARG A 209 16.18 -3.70 -10.05
CA ARG A 209 16.79 -4.96 -9.59
C ARG A 209 15.79 -5.71 -8.71
N VAL A 210 15.62 -7.00 -9.01
CA VAL A 210 14.77 -7.90 -8.23
C VAL A 210 15.46 -8.20 -6.90
N GLY A 211 14.87 -7.77 -5.78
CA GLY A 211 15.37 -8.10 -4.45
C GLY A 211 14.70 -7.32 -3.32
N GLY A 212 13.97 -8.01 -2.45
CA GLY A 212 13.39 -7.44 -1.24
C GLY A 212 12.14 -6.59 -1.45
N ARG A 213 11.67 -5.97 -0.35
CA ARG A 213 10.52 -5.06 -0.34
C ARG A 213 10.90 -3.75 -1.04
N LEU A 214 10.07 -3.33 -1.99
CA LEU A 214 10.23 -2.05 -2.67
C LEU A 214 10.28 -0.91 -1.64
N THR A 215 11.33 -0.09 -1.71
CA THR A 215 11.48 1.12 -0.89
C THR A 215 11.41 2.32 -1.82
N LEU A 216 10.49 3.24 -1.56
CA LEU A 216 10.42 4.48 -2.31
C LEU A 216 11.59 5.39 -1.94
N PRO A 217 12.15 6.14 -2.91
CA PRO A 217 13.11 7.21 -2.63
C PRO A 217 12.51 8.23 -1.65
N ALA A 218 13.36 8.80 -0.79
CA ALA A 218 12.93 9.82 0.15
C ALA A 218 12.27 10.99 -0.58
N GLU A 219 11.19 11.52 0.00
CA GLU A 219 10.50 12.66 -0.58
C GLU A 219 11.37 13.92 -0.46
N THR A 220 11.58 14.60 -1.58
CA THR A 220 12.35 15.83 -1.68
C THR A 220 11.56 16.86 -2.48
N ARG A 221 11.96 18.14 -2.38
CA ARG A 221 11.40 19.19 -3.24
C ARG A 221 11.61 18.89 -4.74
N LEU A 222 12.69 18.18 -5.09
CA LEU A 222 12.98 17.84 -6.49
C LEU A 222 12.03 16.77 -7.02
N ASN A 223 11.72 15.72 -6.24
CA ASN A 223 10.87 14.61 -6.67
C ASN A 223 9.40 14.74 -6.21
N ALA A 224 9.00 15.86 -5.58
CA ALA A 224 7.64 16.07 -5.08
C ALA A 224 6.55 15.82 -6.14
N HIS A 225 6.80 16.23 -7.39
CA HIS A 225 5.90 16.03 -8.51
C HIS A 225 5.81 14.57 -9.01
N TYR A 226 6.78 13.72 -8.65
CA TYR A 226 6.76 12.28 -8.93
C TYR A 226 5.98 11.48 -7.89
N GLN A 227 5.75 12.02 -6.69
CA GLN A 227 5.21 11.26 -5.56
C GLN A 227 3.89 10.54 -5.85
N PRO A 228 2.89 11.14 -6.54
CA PRO A 228 1.67 10.42 -6.88
C PRO A 228 1.94 9.21 -7.80
N ALA A 229 2.85 9.35 -8.78
CA ALA A 229 3.22 8.27 -9.69
C ALA A 229 4.00 7.16 -8.96
N LEU A 230 4.92 7.53 -8.07
CA LEU A 230 5.71 6.58 -7.29
C LEU A 230 4.84 5.74 -6.35
N ARG A 231 3.89 6.37 -5.66
CA ARG A 231 2.98 5.66 -4.74
C ARG A 231 2.04 4.73 -5.48
N LEU A 232 1.45 5.17 -6.60
CA LEU A 232 0.66 4.29 -7.45
C LEU A 232 1.49 3.13 -8.01
N ALA A 233 2.72 3.42 -8.47
CA ALA A 233 3.65 2.41 -8.96
C ALA A 233 3.99 1.37 -7.89
N GLN A 234 4.20 1.79 -6.63
CA GLN A 234 4.42 0.88 -5.51
C GLN A 234 3.26 -0.09 -5.32
N TRP A 235 2.02 0.40 -5.29
CA TRP A 235 0.85 -0.45 -5.10
C TRP A 235 0.60 -1.41 -6.27
N ILE A 236 0.85 -0.96 -7.50
CA ILE A 236 0.77 -1.82 -8.69
C ILE A 236 1.83 -2.93 -8.63
N LEU A 237 3.06 -2.58 -8.26
CA LEU A 237 4.15 -3.57 -8.13
C LEU A 237 3.87 -4.55 -6.99
N GLU A 238 3.34 -4.10 -5.85
CA GLU A 238 2.92 -5.00 -4.78
C GLU A 238 1.81 -5.96 -5.25
N ALA A 239 0.77 -5.43 -5.89
CA ALA A 239 -0.38 -6.20 -6.31
C ALA A 239 -0.07 -7.25 -7.38
N THR A 240 0.91 -6.96 -8.25
CA THR A 240 1.39 -7.89 -9.30
C THR A 240 2.46 -8.85 -8.80
N SER A 241 3.28 -8.45 -7.82
CA SER A 241 4.33 -9.32 -7.25
C SER A 241 3.77 -10.39 -6.32
N TRP A 242 2.67 -10.11 -5.61
CA TRP A 242 2.00 -11.10 -4.75
C TRP A 242 1.65 -12.38 -5.52
N ALA A 243 1.06 -12.21 -6.70
CA ALA A 243 0.71 -13.31 -7.59
C ALA A 243 1.92 -14.18 -7.93
N HIS A 244 3.04 -13.55 -8.28
CA HIS A 244 4.26 -14.25 -8.65
C HIS A 244 4.91 -14.98 -7.47
N ALA A 245 4.94 -14.35 -6.29
CA ALA A 245 5.51 -14.93 -5.08
C ALA A 245 4.75 -16.19 -4.61
N GLU A 246 3.43 -16.22 -4.82
CA GLU A 246 2.56 -17.34 -4.44
C GLU A 246 2.30 -18.33 -5.59
N GLY A 247 3.15 -18.35 -6.62
CA GLY A 247 3.17 -19.41 -7.64
C GLY A 247 2.16 -19.25 -8.78
N ALA A 248 1.48 -18.10 -8.89
CA ALA A 248 0.60 -17.83 -10.03
C ALA A 248 1.41 -17.64 -11.33
N SER A 249 0.80 -18.04 -12.46
CA SER A 249 1.28 -17.66 -13.79
C SER A 249 1.38 -16.13 -13.88
N SER A 250 2.51 -15.63 -14.38
CA SER A 250 2.72 -14.19 -14.54
C SER A 250 1.64 -13.59 -15.43
N GLY A 251 0.95 -12.55 -14.95
CA GLY A 251 -0.06 -11.81 -15.72
C GLY A 251 -1.53 -12.21 -15.45
N SER A 252 -1.78 -13.32 -14.76
CA SER A 252 -3.15 -13.81 -14.52
C SER A 252 -3.79 -13.29 -13.21
N THR A 253 -3.09 -12.50 -12.39
CA THR A 253 -3.59 -12.07 -11.08
C THR A 253 -3.10 -10.68 -10.68
N PHE A 254 -4.00 -9.88 -10.12
CA PHE A 254 -3.74 -8.57 -9.53
C PHE A 254 -4.46 -8.48 -8.18
N LEU A 255 -3.73 -8.48 -7.07
CA LEU A 255 -4.31 -8.53 -5.72
C LEU A 255 -3.69 -7.47 -4.80
N LEU A 256 -4.45 -6.40 -4.53
CA LEU A 256 -4.03 -5.28 -3.70
C LEU A 256 -4.41 -5.47 -2.23
N ASN A 257 -3.48 -5.20 -1.32
CA ASN A 257 -3.75 -5.13 0.12
C ASN A 257 -4.35 -3.76 0.48
N VAL A 258 -5.67 -3.66 0.47
CA VAL A 258 -6.36 -2.38 0.76
C VAL A 258 -6.20 -1.95 2.21
N ALA A 259 -6.06 -2.90 3.14
CA ALA A 259 -5.82 -2.57 4.54
C ALA A 259 -4.55 -1.74 4.70
N LYS A 260 -3.47 -2.14 4.02
CA LYS A 260 -2.21 -1.37 4.01
C LYS A 260 -2.37 -0.01 3.32
N VAL A 261 -3.13 0.07 2.22
CA VAL A 261 -3.40 1.36 1.55
C VAL A 261 -4.11 2.34 2.49
N TYR A 262 -5.09 1.85 3.24
CA TYR A 262 -5.80 2.63 4.24
C TYR A 262 -4.89 3.06 5.39
N GLU A 263 -4.10 2.13 5.94
CA GLU A 263 -3.12 2.40 6.99
C GLU A 263 -2.12 3.49 6.58
N ASP A 264 -1.50 3.36 5.41
CA ASP A 264 -0.51 4.31 4.90
C ASP A 264 -1.13 5.69 4.63
N PHE A 265 -2.38 5.73 4.14
CA PHE A 265 -3.12 6.98 3.95
C PHE A 265 -3.40 7.68 5.28
N VAL A 266 -3.98 6.96 6.25
CA VAL A 266 -4.30 7.51 7.57
C VAL A 266 -3.02 7.99 8.25
N GLY A 267 -1.99 7.16 8.28
CA GLY A 267 -0.68 7.50 8.83
C GLY A 267 -0.08 8.75 8.18
N SER A 268 -0.15 8.87 6.86
CA SER A 268 0.35 10.05 6.12
C SER A 268 -0.41 11.34 6.48
N VAL A 269 -1.74 11.28 6.59
CA VAL A 269 -2.56 12.45 6.97
C VAL A 269 -2.30 12.84 8.43
N LEU A 270 -2.21 11.87 9.34
CA LEU A 270 -1.87 12.12 10.74
C LEU A 270 -0.50 12.78 10.86
N CYS A 271 0.49 12.28 10.12
CA CYS A 271 1.83 12.83 10.09
C CYS A 271 1.83 14.30 9.61
N ALA A 272 1.14 14.58 8.50
CA ALA A 272 1.02 15.93 7.95
C ALA A 272 0.27 16.89 8.90
N THR A 273 -0.76 16.41 9.59
CA THR A 273 -1.62 17.21 10.48
C THR A 273 -0.92 17.53 11.80
N LEU A 274 -0.18 16.58 12.38
CA LEU A 274 0.33 16.67 13.74
C LEU A 274 1.76 17.23 13.82
N ARG A 275 2.58 17.06 12.76
CA ARG A 275 3.97 17.57 12.72
C ARG A 275 4.08 19.07 13.04
N PRO A 276 3.23 19.97 12.51
CA PRO A 276 3.28 21.40 12.85
C PRO A 276 3.08 21.70 14.35
N GLY A 277 2.38 20.82 15.07
CA GLY A 277 2.17 20.92 16.52
C GLY A 277 3.32 20.40 17.39
N GLY A 278 4.41 19.92 16.75
CA GLY A 278 5.57 19.33 17.41
C GLY A 278 5.34 17.89 17.88
N PHE A 279 4.39 17.17 17.26
CA PHE A 279 4.21 15.74 17.46
C PHE A 279 4.98 14.95 16.41
N GLU A 280 5.49 13.80 16.83
CA GLU A 280 6.12 12.80 15.96
C GLU A 280 5.14 11.65 15.77
N VAL A 281 5.01 11.18 14.54
CA VAL A 281 4.14 10.05 14.18
C VAL A 281 5.04 8.97 13.59
N ASP A 282 5.15 7.85 14.31
CA ASP A 282 5.89 6.68 13.88
C ASP A 282 4.92 5.61 13.36
N LEU A 283 5.19 5.15 12.12
CA LEU A 283 4.39 4.15 11.38
C LEU A 283 5.16 2.82 11.22
N GLN A 284 6.33 2.68 11.85
CA GLN A 284 7.25 1.57 11.65
C GLN A 284 7.64 0.85 12.95
N VAL A 285 6.93 1.12 14.05
CA VAL A 285 7.16 0.49 15.35
C VAL A 285 7.03 -1.03 15.24
N SER A 286 8.10 -1.74 15.61
CA SER A 286 8.14 -3.21 15.49
C SER A 286 8.98 -3.92 16.56
N ASP A 287 9.61 -3.15 17.42
CA ASP A 287 10.49 -3.56 18.51
C ASP A 287 9.77 -3.73 19.84
N TRP A 288 8.51 -3.28 19.97
CA TRP A 288 7.72 -3.44 21.19
C TRP A 288 7.42 -4.90 21.54
N ARG A 289 7.38 -5.18 22.84
CA ARG A 289 7.13 -6.52 23.42
C ARG A 289 6.12 -6.39 24.55
N LEU A 290 5.16 -7.31 24.59
CA LEU A 290 4.17 -7.35 25.67
C LEU A 290 4.69 -8.12 26.89
N ASP A 291 5.43 -9.20 26.66
CA ASP A 291 5.94 -10.08 27.71
C ASP A 291 7.41 -9.81 28.03
N THR A 292 7.80 -10.10 29.27
CA THR A 292 9.18 -9.94 29.75
C THR A 292 10.18 -10.81 28.97
N ALA A 293 9.75 -11.97 28.45
CA ALA A 293 10.60 -12.85 27.66
C ALA A 293 10.74 -12.40 26.19
N GLY A 294 10.04 -11.34 25.78
CA GLY A 294 10.12 -10.77 24.44
C GLY A 294 9.57 -11.67 23.32
N LYS A 295 8.73 -12.65 23.65
CA LYS A 295 8.15 -13.61 22.68
C LYS A 295 6.93 -13.05 21.97
N ILE A 296 6.17 -12.19 22.64
CA ILE A 296 4.94 -11.59 22.15
C ILE A 296 5.27 -10.19 21.62
N ARG A 297 5.39 -10.09 20.30
CA ARG A 297 5.64 -8.82 19.61
C ARG A 297 4.37 -7.98 19.55
N MET A 298 4.51 -6.68 19.79
CA MET A 298 3.45 -5.69 19.57
C MET A 298 3.85 -4.80 18.41
N ARG A 299 2.90 -4.56 17.50
CA ARG A 299 3.11 -3.78 16.27
C ARG A 299 1.87 -2.92 16.01
N PRO A 300 1.70 -1.83 16.77
CA PRO A 300 0.66 -0.87 16.42
C PRO A 300 0.98 -0.20 15.09
N ASP A 301 -0.05 0.12 14.31
CA ASP A 301 0.12 0.80 13.04
C ASP A 301 0.65 2.24 13.22
N ILE A 302 0.24 2.92 14.29
CA ILE A 302 0.51 4.34 14.50
C ILE A 302 0.86 4.61 15.97
N VAL A 303 2.04 5.18 16.20
CA VAL A 303 2.46 5.67 17.51
C VAL A 303 2.69 7.17 17.43
N ILE A 304 2.00 7.94 18.27
CA ILE A 304 2.13 9.39 18.32
C ILE A 304 2.90 9.74 19.59
N SER A 305 3.98 10.49 19.44
CA SER A 305 4.80 10.95 20.54
C SER A 305 4.99 12.47 20.51
N ARG A 306 5.35 13.03 21.65
CA ARG A 306 5.72 14.44 21.78
C ARG A 306 6.89 14.55 22.75
N ARG A 307 8.00 15.15 22.30
CA ARG A 307 9.22 15.30 23.10
C ARG A 307 9.71 13.96 23.67
N GLY A 308 9.69 12.90 22.84
CA GLY A 308 10.13 11.55 23.24
C GLY A 308 9.15 10.75 24.10
N ARG A 309 7.99 11.30 24.49
CA ARG A 309 6.96 10.58 25.24
C ARG A 309 5.82 10.16 24.33
N VAL A 310 5.43 8.88 24.36
CA VAL A 310 4.23 8.40 23.67
C VAL A 310 2.99 9.02 24.32
N VAL A 311 2.14 9.63 23.49
CA VAL A 311 0.91 10.31 23.94
C VAL A 311 -0.36 9.60 23.50
N ALA A 312 -0.31 8.89 22.38
CA ALA A 312 -1.41 8.10 21.86
C ALA A 312 -0.88 6.96 20.99
N VAL A 313 -1.61 5.86 20.96
CA VAL A 313 -1.40 4.76 20.01
C VAL A 313 -2.69 4.56 19.24
N ALA A 314 -2.58 4.39 17.93
CA ALA A 314 -3.71 4.09 17.08
C ALA A 314 -3.43 2.88 16.18
N ASP A 315 -4.48 2.13 15.87
CA ASP A 315 -4.43 0.96 15.01
C ASP A 315 -5.56 1.04 13.99
N THR A 316 -5.24 0.84 12.72
CA THR A 316 -6.19 0.97 11.62
C THR A 316 -6.84 -0.36 11.32
N LYS A 317 -8.17 -0.36 11.15
CA LYS A 317 -8.94 -1.57 10.91
C LYS A 317 -9.71 -1.44 9.61
N TYR A 318 -9.24 -2.11 8.56
CA TYR A 318 -9.94 -2.17 7.28
C TYR A 318 -11.09 -3.20 7.29
N LYS A 319 -12.04 -2.98 8.20
CA LYS A 319 -13.30 -3.71 8.30
C LYS A 319 -14.40 -2.76 8.76
N VAL A 320 -15.59 -2.98 8.22
CA VAL A 320 -16.80 -2.31 8.69
C VAL A 320 -17.13 -2.87 10.07
N TRP A 321 -17.73 -2.07 10.95
CA TRP A 321 -18.26 -2.56 12.22
C TRP A 321 -19.21 -3.74 11.97
N GLY A 322 -19.26 -4.71 12.90
CA GLY A 322 -19.96 -5.98 12.69
C GLY A 322 -21.46 -5.82 12.39
N GLU A 323 -22.06 -6.82 11.75
CA GLU A 323 -23.50 -6.86 11.41
C GLU A 323 -24.43 -7.13 12.63
N GLY A 324 -23.94 -6.91 13.85
CA GLY A 324 -24.69 -7.08 15.10
C GLY A 324 -25.06 -5.75 15.76
N ASP A 325 -24.84 -5.66 17.07
CA ASP A 325 -25.08 -4.48 17.92
C ASP A 325 -24.22 -3.23 17.59
N GLY A 326 -23.53 -3.23 16.43
CA GLY A 326 -22.61 -2.19 16.02
C GLY A 326 -21.35 -2.09 16.88
N SER A 327 -20.94 -3.15 17.57
CA SER A 327 -19.68 -3.16 18.34
C SER A 327 -18.46 -3.64 17.51
N PRO A 328 -17.25 -3.13 17.80
CA PRO A 328 -16.02 -3.73 17.32
C PRO A 328 -15.84 -5.14 17.89
N PRO A 329 -15.22 -6.07 17.13
CA PRO A 329 -14.85 -7.38 17.64
C PRO A 329 -14.03 -7.30 18.94
N ASN A 330 -14.38 -8.13 19.94
CA ASN A 330 -13.67 -8.18 21.23
C ASN A 330 -12.15 -8.37 21.07
N ALA A 331 -11.72 -9.13 20.06
CA ALA A 331 -10.30 -9.34 19.77
C ALA A 331 -9.56 -8.03 19.49
N ASP A 332 -10.18 -7.06 18.82
CA ASP A 332 -9.56 -5.77 18.57
C ASP A 332 -9.47 -4.92 19.85
N ILE A 333 -10.48 -5.02 20.73
CA ILE A 333 -10.47 -4.36 22.03
C ILE A 333 -9.35 -4.92 22.91
N TYR A 334 -9.18 -6.24 22.94
CA TYR A 334 -8.07 -6.89 23.67
C TYR A 334 -6.71 -6.48 23.12
N GLN A 335 -6.58 -6.36 21.80
CA GLN A 335 -5.37 -5.86 21.17
C GLN A 335 -5.10 -4.39 21.54
N GLY A 336 -6.12 -3.53 21.50
CA GLY A 336 -6.01 -2.13 21.92
C GLY A 336 -5.57 -1.99 23.37
N LEU A 337 -6.11 -2.82 24.27
CA LEU A 337 -5.67 -2.88 25.66
C LEU A 337 -4.19 -3.30 25.78
N ALA A 338 -3.77 -4.32 25.03
CA ALA A 338 -2.36 -4.76 25.03
C ALA A 338 -1.42 -3.62 24.58
N TYR A 339 -1.83 -2.83 23.58
CA TYR A 339 -1.07 -1.63 23.19
C TYR A 339 -1.06 -0.56 24.28
N ALA A 340 -2.18 -0.32 24.95
CA ALA A 340 -2.28 0.68 26.01
C ALA A 340 -1.30 0.37 27.15
N VAL A 341 -1.29 -0.89 27.58
CA VAL A 341 -0.40 -1.40 28.64
C VAL A 341 1.06 -1.35 28.18
N THR A 342 1.37 -1.80 26.96
CA THR A 342 2.75 -1.80 26.44
C THR A 342 3.30 -0.37 26.32
N ALA A 343 2.49 0.57 25.83
CA ALA A 343 2.89 1.96 25.62
C ALA A 343 2.77 2.84 26.86
N HIS A 344 2.17 2.32 27.94
CA HIS A 344 1.86 3.07 29.17
C HIS A 344 1.04 4.35 28.90
N VAL A 345 0.06 4.24 28.00
CA VAL A 345 -0.86 5.34 27.65
C VAL A 345 -2.24 5.09 28.26
N PRO A 346 -2.94 6.15 28.70
CA PRO A 346 -4.29 6.00 29.25
C PRO A 346 -5.33 5.66 28.18
N GLU A 347 -5.02 5.89 26.91
CA GLU A 347 -5.97 5.76 25.81
C GLU A 347 -5.32 5.21 24.53
N VAL A 348 -6.01 4.28 23.88
CA VAL A 348 -5.65 3.74 22.56
C VAL A 348 -6.85 3.83 21.62
N HIS A 349 -6.58 4.05 20.34
CA HIS A 349 -7.59 4.36 19.35
C HIS A 349 -7.62 3.30 18.25
N LEU A 350 -8.82 2.81 17.91
CA LEU A 350 -9.02 1.88 16.81
C LEU A 350 -9.76 2.59 15.68
N LEU A 351 -9.19 2.65 14.49
CA LEU A 351 -9.68 3.49 13.38
C LEU A 351 -10.29 2.62 12.28
N TYR A 352 -11.61 2.41 12.32
CA TYR A 352 -12.32 1.53 11.40
C TYR A 352 -12.76 2.23 10.13
N VAL A 353 -12.64 1.56 8.99
CA VAL A 353 -13.34 1.99 7.76
C VAL A 353 -14.83 1.68 7.87
N SER A 354 -15.62 2.65 8.33
CA SER A 354 -17.06 2.48 8.56
C SER A 354 -17.79 3.82 8.37
N ARG A 355 -19.07 3.75 7.99
CA ARG A 355 -19.91 4.94 7.79
C ARG A 355 -20.74 5.25 9.02
N ASP A 356 -20.86 6.53 9.33
CA ASP A 356 -21.89 7.11 10.20
C ASP A 356 -22.15 6.33 11.50
N VAL A 357 -21.09 5.97 12.22
CA VAL A 357 -21.21 5.42 13.58
C VAL A 357 -20.45 6.27 14.58
N GLU A 358 -21.14 6.64 15.66
CA GLU A 358 -20.55 7.38 16.77
C GLU A 358 -19.40 6.60 17.41
N PRO A 359 -18.29 7.26 17.76
CA PRO A 359 -17.18 6.61 18.45
C PRO A 359 -17.65 5.91 19.74
N ARG A 360 -17.14 4.70 19.98
CA ARG A 360 -17.42 3.93 21.20
C ARG A 360 -16.21 3.92 22.11
N ARG A 361 -16.41 4.26 23.38
CA ARG A 361 -15.39 4.24 24.42
C ARG A 361 -15.60 3.04 25.34
N TYR A 362 -14.55 2.25 25.52
CA TYR A 362 -14.51 1.10 26.42
C TYR A 362 -13.55 1.41 27.55
N GLU A 363 -14.06 1.59 28.77
CA GLU A 363 -13.23 1.82 29.96
C GLU A 363 -12.87 0.50 30.63
N ILE A 364 -11.57 0.23 30.76
CA ILE A 364 -11.04 -0.97 31.39
C ILE A 364 -10.60 -0.60 32.80
N ALA A 365 -11.51 -0.81 33.77
CA ALA A 365 -11.28 -0.43 35.17
C ALA A 365 -10.02 -1.07 35.78
N ALA A 366 -9.71 -2.32 35.40
CA ALA A 366 -8.56 -3.07 35.94
C ALA A 366 -7.20 -2.40 35.65
N THR A 367 -7.09 -1.67 34.54
CA THR A 367 -5.85 -1.02 34.09
C THR A 367 -5.96 0.50 34.04
N GLN A 368 -7.14 1.06 34.34
CA GLN A 368 -7.45 2.49 34.20
C GLN A 368 -7.14 3.02 32.78
N THR A 369 -7.29 2.17 31.77
CA THR A 369 -7.09 2.51 30.36
C THR A 369 -8.42 2.56 29.63
N ALA A 370 -8.49 3.30 28.54
CA ALA A 370 -9.61 3.28 27.61
C ALA A 370 -9.20 2.83 26.21
N VAL A 371 -10.06 2.06 25.56
CA VAL A 371 -9.99 1.79 24.13
C VAL A 371 -11.12 2.55 23.45
N VAL A 372 -10.80 3.42 22.48
CA VAL A 372 -11.78 4.21 21.74
C VAL A 372 -11.84 3.75 20.30
N ALA A 373 -12.97 3.21 19.88
CA ALA A 373 -13.20 2.81 18.50
C ALA A 373 -13.86 3.95 17.73
N HIS A 374 -13.23 4.38 16.64
CA HIS A 374 -13.67 5.43 15.73
C HIS A 374 -14.13 4.81 14.42
N ALA A 375 -15.23 5.32 13.87
CA ALA A 375 -15.61 5.07 12.48
C ALA A 375 -15.05 6.20 11.60
N VAL A 376 -14.40 5.83 10.50
CA VAL A 376 -13.84 6.76 9.54
C VAL A 376 -14.45 6.49 8.17
N ASP A 377 -15.38 7.37 7.76
CA ASP A 377 -16.01 7.26 6.44
C ASP A 377 -15.00 7.64 5.35
N MET A 378 -14.75 6.70 4.45
CA MET A 378 -13.89 6.86 3.28
C MET A 378 -14.70 7.14 1.99
N GLY A 379 -16.01 7.42 2.11
CA GLY A 379 -16.83 7.95 1.03
C GLY A 379 -16.62 9.45 0.81
N GLY A 380 -17.08 9.97 -0.33
CA GLY A 380 -17.04 11.41 -0.63
C GLY A 380 -15.91 11.84 -1.57
N ARG A 381 -15.55 13.13 -1.49
CA ARG A 381 -14.49 13.78 -2.29
C ARG A 381 -13.14 13.72 -1.58
N PRO A 382 -12.01 13.73 -2.32
CA PRO A 382 -10.65 13.74 -1.75
C PRO A 382 -10.41 14.67 -0.55
N GLY A 383 -10.86 15.93 -0.64
CA GLY A 383 -10.70 16.90 0.45
C GLY A 383 -11.48 16.55 1.72
N GLU A 384 -12.64 15.88 1.57
CA GLU A 384 -13.46 15.44 2.70
C GLU A 384 -12.77 14.28 3.46
N LEU A 385 -12.14 13.36 2.72
CA LEU A 385 -11.35 12.27 3.31
C LEU A 385 -10.18 12.82 4.16
N ILE A 386 -9.41 13.77 3.61
CA ILE A 386 -8.31 14.42 4.36
C ILE A 386 -8.87 15.12 5.60
N SER A 387 -9.93 15.94 5.45
CA SER A 387 -10.50 16.71 6.57
C SER A 387 -10.91 15.78 7.72
N ARG A 388 -11.65 14.70 7.43
CA ARG A 388 -12.11 13.76 8.47
C ARG A 388 -10.95 13.12 9.22
N VAL A 389 -9.91 12.69 8.52
CA VAL A 389 -8.73 12.09 9.16
C VAL A 389 -7.93 13.15 9.93
N ALA A 390 -7.87 14.40 9.46
CA ALA A 390 -7.21 15.50 10.16
C ALA A 390 -7.98 15.97 11.43
N ASP A 391 -9.33 15.96 11.39
CA ASP A 391 -10.19 16.19 12.55
C ASP A 391 -9.97 15.09 13.60
N LEU A 392 -9.98 13.83 13.16
CA LEU A 392 -9.67 12.68 13.99
C LEU A 392 -8.28 12.82 14.62
N ALA A 393 -7.24 13.12 13.83
CA ALA A 393 -5.87 13.30 14.32
C ALA A 393 -5.79 14.31 15.47
N ARG A 394 -6.49 15.44 15.34
CA ARG A 394 -6.58 16.46 16.40
C ARG A 394 -7.29 15.93 17.65
N ALA A 395 -8.33 15.12 17.50
CA ALA A 395 -9.01 14.47 18.62
C ALA A 395 -8.10 13.47 19.37
N LEU A 396 -7.27 12.70 18.65
CA LEU A 396 -6.34 11.72 19.24
C LEU A 396 -5.35 12.36 20.22
N VAL A 397 -4.85 13.56 19.91
CA VAL A 397 -3.88 14.27 20.76
C VAL A 397 -4.55 15.24 21.75
N GLY A 398 -5.80 15.63 21.49
CA GLY A 398 -6.58 16.52 22.35
C GLY A 398 -6.92 15.90 23.71
N SER A 399 -7.22 14.60 23.74
CA SER A 399 -7.46 13.86 25.00
C SER A 399 -6.19 13.79 25.86
N ALA A 400 -5.01 13.61 25.26
CA ALA A 400 -3.72 13.54 25.94
C ALA A 400 -3.23 14.90 26.50
N ALA A 401 -3.56 16.02 25.85
CA ALA A 401 -3.13 17.35 26.28
C ALA A 401 -3.75 17.78 27.62
N VAL A 402 -4.96 17.30 27.94
CA VAL A 402 -5.64 17.57 29.21
C VAL A 402 -4.98 16.82 30.38
N SER A 403 -4.40 15.64 30.12
CA SER A 403 -3.71 14.82 31.13
C SER A 403 -2.25 15.20 31.37
N LEU A 404 -1.59 15.86 30.40
CA LEU A 404 -0.18 16.28 30.51
C LEU A 404 0.01 17.63 31.22
N ASN A 405 -1.05 18.43 31.35
CA ASN A 405 -1.06 19.71 32.06
C ASN A 405 -1.58 19.58 33.51
N ARG A 406 -1.70 18.37 34.05
CA ARG A 406 -2.03 18.10 35.45
C ARG A 406 -0.84 17.52 36.20
#